data_AF-A8UA31-F1
#
_entry.id   AF-A8UA31-F1
#
_cell.length_a   1.000
_cell.length_b   1.000
_cell.length_c   1.000
_cell.angle_alpha   90.00
_cell.angle_beta   90.00
_cell.angle_gamma   90.00
#
_symmetry.space_group_name_H-M   'P 1'
#
loop_
_entity.id
_entity.type
_entity.pdbx_description
1 polymer ?
#
loop_
_entity_poly.entity_id
_entity_poly.type
_entity_poly.pdbx_seq_one_letter_code
_entity_poly.pdbx_strand_id
1 'polypeptide(L)' 'MLKRIVFSSFFISILYFLVYAFVPALKNAVYSGGFWAVLHALMGIILIVGVFGIILFTFHYLFSDPNKN' A
#
# COMPACT_ATOMS: atom_id res chain seq x y z
N MET A 1 -15.40 -7.29 -9.26
CA MET A 1 -14.49 -8.14 -8.45
C MET A 1 -13.07 -7.56 -8.37
N LEU A 2 -12.46 -7.15 -9.49
CA LEU A 2 -11.11 -6.58 -9.52
C LEU A 2 -10.91 -5.37 -8.57
N LYS A 3 -11.82 -4.38 -8.60
CA LYS A 3 -11.74 -3.20 -7.71
C LYS A 3 -11.67 -3.60 -6.23
N ARG A 4 -12.49 -4.57 -5.81
CA ARG A 4 -12.51 -5.09 -4.44
C ARG A 4 -11.15 -5.69 -4.06
N ILE A 5 -10.56 -6.50 -4.95
CA ILE A 5 -9.24 -7.10 -4.72
C ILE A 5 -8.17 -6.01 -4.56
N VAL A 6 -8.16 -5.01 -5.44
CA VAL A 6 -7.20 -3.90 -5.37
C VAL A 6 -7.31 -3.15 -4.04
N PHE A 7 -8.52 -2.75 -3.63
CA PHE A 7 -8.73 -2.05 -2.37
C PHE A 7 -8.41 -2.93 -1.15
N SER A 8 -8.80 -4.21 -1.18
CA SER A 8 -8.47 -5.14 -0.11
C SER A 8 -6.95 -5.33 0.01
N SER A 9 -6.23 -5.54 -1.09
CA SER A 9 -4.77 -5.68 -1.07
C SER A 9 -4.08 -4.42 -0.54
N PHE A 10 -4.56 -3.23 -0.92
CA PHE A 10 -4.06 -1.97 -0.38
C PHE A 10 -4.32 -1.84 1.13
N PHE A 11 -5.51 -2.21 1.60
CA PHE A 11 -5.81 -2.16 3.03
C PHE A 11 -4.97 -3.16 3.83
N ILE A 12 -4.75 -4.36 3.28
CA ILE A 12 -3.88 -5.37 3.89
C ILE A 12 -2.44 -4.88 3.94
N SER A 13 -1.95 -4.13 2.94
CA SER A 13 -0.59 -3.57 2.99
C SER A 13 -0.44 -2.51 4.09
N ILE A 14 -1.45 -1.66 4.30
CA ILE A 14 -1.47 -0.73 5.45
C ILE A 14 -1.38 -1.50 6.77
N LEU A 15 -2.25 -2.49 6.97
CA LEU A 15 -2.25 -3.30 8.19
C LEU A 15 -0.91 -4.01 8.41
N TYR A 16 -0.33 -4.57 7.36
CA TYR A 16 0.98 -5.22 7.42
C TYR A 16 2.06 -4.26 7.91
N PHE A 17 2.14 -3.03 7.39
CA PHE A 17 3.15 -2.06 7.82
C PHE A 17 2.90 -1.51 9.22
N LEU A 18 1.63 -1.41 9.64
CA LEU A 18 1.29 -1.11 11.04
C LEU A 18 1.82 -2.20 11.97
N VAL A 19 1.55 -3.47 11.67
CA VAL A 19 2.08 -4.60 12.46
C VAL A 19 3.61 -4.62 12.43
N TYR A 20 4.23 -4.43 11.25
CA TYR A 20 5.67 -4.35 11.09
C TYR A 20 6.31 -3.26 11.96
N ALA A 21 5.65 -2.10 12.10
CA ALA A 21 6.17 -1.00 12.90
C ALA A 21 6.28 -1.35 14.39
N PHE A 22 5.30 -2.10 14.93
CA PHE A 22 5.16 -2.35 16.37
C PHE A 22 5.61 -3.74 16.84
N VAL A 23 5.73 -4.73 15.94
CA VAL A 23 6.03 -6.12 16.33
C VAL A 23 7.49 -6.48 16.01
N PRO A 24 8.37 -6.64 17.01
CA PRO A 24 9.79 -6.96 16.79
C PRO A 24 10.00 -8.31 16.10
N ALA A 25 9.15 -9.30 16.37
CA ALA A 25 9.25 -10.62 15.73
C ALA A 25 9.13 -10.54 14.20
N LEU A 26 8.24 -9.69 13.70
CA LEU A 26 8.06 -9.49 12.26
C LEU A 26 9.26 -8.76 11.65
N LYS A 27 9.84 -7.77 12.35
CA LYS A 27 11.09 -7.11 11.92
C LYS A 27 12.23 -8.11 11.81
N ASN A 28 12.42 -8.93 12.84
CA ASN A 28 13.47 -9.95 12.84
C ASN A 28 13.28 -10.98 11.72
N ALA A 29 12.03 -11.40 11.46
CA ALA A 29 11.72 -12.29 10.35
C ALA A 29 12.08 -11.66 9.00
N VAL A 30 11.76 -10.38 8.78
CA VAL A 30 12.12 -9.65 7.56
C VAL A 30 13.64 -9.50 7.42
N TYR A 31 14.35 -9.14 8.50
CA TYR A 31 15.82 -9.01 8.49
C TYR A 31 16.54 -10.35 8.32
N SER A 32 15.93 -11.46 8.74
CA SER A 32 16.47 -12.80 8.47
C SER A 32 16.44 -13.18 6.99
N GLY A 33 15.75 -12.39 6.15
CA GLY A 33 15.72 -12.58 4.70
C GLY A 33 14.69 -13.59 4.23
N GLY A 34 14.92 -14.18 3.05
CA GLY A 34 14.06 -15.21 2.46
C GLY A 34 12.64 -14.74 2.15
N PHE A 35 11.66 -15.59 2.44
CA PHE A 35 10.24 -15.35 2.15
C PHE A 35 9.73 -14.03 2.75
N TRP A 36 10.09 -13.74 4.01
CA TRP A 36 9.59 -12.56 4.71
C TRP A 36 10.08 -11.25 4.10
N ALA A 37 11.32 -11.21 3.60
CA ALA A 37 11.86 -10.05 2.90
C ALA A 37 11.15 -9.81 1.56
N VAL A 38 10.87 -10.87 0.79
CA VAL A 38 10.13 -10.76 -0.48
C VAL A 38 8.69 -10.31 -0.22
N LEU A 39 8.02 -10.91 0.77
CA LEU A 39 6.68 -10.50 1.18
C LEU A 39 6.68 -9.01 1.60
N HIS A 40 7.65 -8.59 2.42
CA HIS A 40 7.78 -7.19 2.85
C HIS A 40 7.91 -6.23 1.67
N ALA A 41 8.79 -6.55 0.71
CA ALA A 41 8.98 -5.74 -0.49
C ALA A 41 7.70 -5.66 -1.33
N LEU A 42 7.01 -6.79 -1.55
CA LEU A 42 5.76 -6.85 -2.30
C LEU A 42 4.66 -6.00 -1.64
N MET A 43 4.51 -6.11 -0.33
CA MET A 43 3.57 -5.28 0.43
C MET A 43 3.91 -3.80 0.30
N GLY A 44 5.21 -3.46 0.28
CA GLY A 44 5.71 -2.11 0.03
C GLY A 44 5.28 -1.56 -1.33
N ILE A 45 5.44 -2.36 -2.39
CA ILE A 45 5.00 -1.99 -3.75
C ILE A 45 3.50 -1.71 -3.77
N ILE A 46 2.68 -2.59 -3.19
CA ILE A 46 1.22 -2.42 -3.14
C ILE A 46 0.86 -1.12 -2.41
N LEU A 47 1.51 -0.83 -1.29
CA LEU A 47 1.27 0.41 -0.53
C LEU A 47 1.64 1.64 -1.36
N ILE A 48 2.83 1.68 -1.96
CA ILE A 48 3.31 2.82 -2.75
C ILE A 48 2.40 3.07 -3.95
N VAL A 49 2.06 2.02 -4.71
CA VAL A 49 1.17 2.13 -5.88
C VAL A 49 -0.21 2.61 -5.46
N GLY A 50 -0.75 2.12 -4.33
CA GLY A 50 -2.04 2.56 -3.82
C GLY A 50 -2.04 4.02 -3.39
N VAL A 51 -1.04 4.47 -2.62
CA VAL A 51 -0.89 5.88 -2.21
C VAL A 51 -0.72 6.78 -3.43
N PHE A 52 0.16 6.39 -4.37
CA PHE A 52 0.38 7.13 -5.60
C PHE A 52 -0.90 7.24 -6.44
N GLY A 53 -1.67 6.16 -6.57
CA GLY A 53 -2.96 6.16 -7.25
C GLY A 53 -3.98 7.11 -6.62
N ILE A 54 -4.04 7.16 -5.29
CA ILE A 54 -4.89 8.11 -4.56
C ILE A 54 -4.47 9.55 -4.87
N ILE A 55 -3.17 9.85 -4.79
CA ILE A 55 -2.62 11.19 -5.06
C ILE A 55 -2.97 11.63 -6.49
N LEU A 56 -2.73 10.77 -7.49
CA LEU A 56 -3.06 11.08 -8.88
C LEU A 56 -4.56 11.31 -9.08
N PHE A 57 -5.40 10.47 -8.48
CA PHE A 57 -6.85 10.62 -8.56
C PHE A 57 -7.32 11.95 -7.93
N THR A 58 -6.75 12.30 -6.77
CA THR A 58 -7.01 13.60 -6.12
C THR A 58 -6.58 14.75 -7.01
N PHE A 59 -5.38 14.71 -7.61
CA PHE A 59 -4.94 15.76 -8.51
C PHE A 59 -5.82 15.89 -9.75
N HIS A 60 -6.20 14.76 -10.37
CA HIS A 60 -7.13 14.77 -11.49
C HIS A 60 -8.47 15.42 -11.11
N TYR A 61 -9.03 15.06 -9.95
CA TYR A 61 -10.26 15.68 -9.45
C TYR A 61 -10.09 17.17 -9.14
N LEU A 62 -8.92 17.61 -8.66
CA LEU A 62 -8.65 19.00 -8.33
C LEU A 62 -8.48 19.89 -9.56
N PHE A 63 -7.83 19.39 -10.61
CA PHE A 63 -7.35 20.22 -11.73
C PHE A 63 -8.01 19.92 -13.08
N SER A 64 -8.72 18.80 -13.23
CA SER A 64 -9.27 18.37 -14.52
C SER A 64 -10.80 18.27 -14.54
N ASP A 65 -11.49 18.70 -13.49
CA ASP A 65 -12.95 18.76 -13.49
C ASP A 65 -13.41 20.09 -14.13
N PRO A 66 -13.92 20.10 -15.38
CA PRO A 66 -14.34 21.32 -16.07
C PRO A 66 -15.60 21.95 -15.46
N ASN A 67 -16.27 21.25 -14.53
CA ASN A 67 -17.43 21.76 -13.79
C ASN A 67 -17.06 22.30 -12.40
N LYS A 68 -15.75 22.38 -12.07
CA LYS A 68 -15.28 23.15 -10.93
C LYS A 68 -15.27 24.62 -11.32
N ASN A 69 -16.25 25.36 -10.79
CA ASN A 69 -16.50 26.80 -10.94
C ASN A 69 -15.29 27.65 -11.35
#